data_AF-A0A645G8X7-F1
#
_entry.id   AF-A0A645G8X7-F1
#
_cell.length_a   1.000
_cell.length_b   1.000
_cell.length_c   1.000
_cell.angle_alpha   90.00
_cell.angle_beta   90.00
_cell.angle_gamma   90.00
#
_symmetry.space_group_name_H-M   'P 1'
#
loop_
_entity.id
_entity.type
_entity.pdbx_description
1 polymer ?
#
loop_
_entity_poly.entity_id
_entity_poly.type
_entity_poly.pdbx_seq_one_letter_code
_entity_poly.pdbx_strand_id
1 'polypeptide(L)'
;MLEGELMFVDGDLRGAEAAYIKAALLSEDNEEIIDRLANVSVAREKYEQAAGYLEHLLDLDPDYPTAKSRLAFIRFEIGNKEPFDEIMEQFSDDELRALLHIISGYEDVDFSGYNRQKMLIRLNEARENRVLFKNIKY
;
A
#
# COMPACT_ATOMS: atom_id res chain seq x y z
N MET A 1 -4.92 21.68 -0.81
CA MET A 1 -5.77 20.55 -0.38
C MET A 1 -7.05 20.45 -1.20
N LEU A 2 -8.04 21.33 -1.05
CA LEU A 2 -9.32 21.23 -1.78
C LEU A 2 -9.18 21.17 -3.32
N GLU A 3 -8.31 22.00 -3.90
CA GLU A 3 -8.03 21.98 -5.34
C GLU A 3 -7.49 20.62 -5.81
N GLY A 4 -6.58 20.02 -5.04
CA GLY A 4 -6.04 18.70 -5.35
C GLY A 4 -7.09 17.59 -5.26
N GLU A 5 -8.01 17.69 -4.31
CA GLU A 5 -9.10 16.72 -4.15
C GLU A 5 -10.08 16.79 -5.32
N LEU A 6 -10.46 18.00 -5.76
CA LEU A 6 -11.31 18.18 -6.95
C LEU A 6 -10.66 17.60 -8.20
N MET A 7 -9.36 17.89 -8.42
CA MET A 7 -8.62 17.33 -9.54
C MET A 7 -8.51 15.80 -9.47
N PHE A 8 -8.36 15.23 -8.27
CA PHE A 8 -8.32 13.79 -8.07
C PHE A 8 -9.64 13.13 -8.46
N VAL A 9 -10.77 13.71 -8.01
CA VAL A 9 -12.13 13.24 -8.35
C VAL A 9 -12.41 13.39 -9.85
N ASP A 10 -11.94 14.47 -10.48
CA ASP A 10 -12.08 14.71 -11.92
C ASP A 10 -11.15 13.81 -12.77
N GLY A 11 -10.28 13.03 -12.13
CA GLY A 11 -9.32 12.13 -12.79
C GLY A 11 -8.07 12.84 -13.34
N ASP A 12 -7.91 14.15 -13.09
CA ASP A 12 -6.65 14.85 -13.35
C ASP A 12 -5.62 14.53 -12.26
N LEU A 13 -5.12 13.30 -12.29
CA LEU A 13 -4.14 12.81 -11.33
C LEU A 13 -2.80 13.59 -11.40
N ARG A 14 -2.51 14.26 -12.51
CA ARG A 14 -1.31 15.11 -12.65
C ARG A 14 -1.50 16.44 -11.95
N GLY A 15 -2.65 17.09 -12.18
CA GLY A 15 -3.04 18.30 -11.46
C GLY A 15 -3.12 18.05 -9.95
N ALA A 16 -3.77 16.95 -9.54
CA ALA A 16 -3.91 16.56 -8.15
C ALA A 16 -2.55 16.42 -7.45
N GLU A 17 -1.62 15.64 -8.02
CA GLU A 17 -0.26 15.49 -7.47
C GLU A 17 0.44 16.86 -7.33
N ALA A 18 0.37 17.71 -8.35
CA ALA A 18 0.99 19.03 -8.31
C ALA A 18 0.38 19.95 -7.22
N ALA A 19 -0.95 19.90 -7.05
CA ALA A 19 -1.65 20.65 -6.03
C ALA A 19 -1.32 20.16 -4.61
N TYR A 20 -1.19 18.84 -4.41
CA TYR A 20 -0.78 18.26 -3.14
C TYR A 20 0.68 18.55 -2.80
N ILE A 21 1.60 18.48 -3.77
CA ILE A 21 3.01 18.87 -3.57
C ILE A 21 3.11 20.33 -3.12
N LYS A 22 2.36 21.24 -3.78
CA LYS A 22 2.31 22.65 -3.35
C LYS A 22 1.78 22.80 -1.93
N ALA A 23 0.79 22.00 -1.53
CA ALA A 23 0.27 22.03 -0.17
C ALA A 23 1.32 21.51 0.84
N ALA A 24 2.05 20.44 0.50
CA ALA A 24 3.11 19.89 1.34
C ALA A 24 4.24 20.91 1.59
N LEU A 25 4.58 21.75 0.59
CA LEU A 25 5.57 22.83 0.77
C LEU A 25 5.15 23.91 1.76
N LEU A 26 3.85 24.03 2.06
CA LEU A 26 3.32 25.01 3.02
C LEU A 26 3.11 24.41 4.41
N SER A 27 3.06 23.08 4.50
CA SER A 27 2.82 22.33 5.72
C SER A 27 3.53 21.00 5.60
N GLU A 28 4.85 21.07 5.79
CA GLU A 28 5.71 19.90 5.85
C GLU A 28 5.17 18.95 6.94
N ASP A 29 5.29 17.65 6.70
CA ASP A 29 4.88 16.58 7.61
C ASP A 29 3.40 16.58 8.02
N ASN A 30 2.53 17.21 7.20
CA ASN A 30 1.09 17.05 7.36
C ASN A 30 0.66 15.67 6.85
N GLU A 31 0.29 14.80 7.79
CA GLU A 31 -0.16 13.42 7.56
C GLU A 31 -1.25 13.29 6.49
N GLU A 32 -2.26 14.18 6.51
CA GLU A 32 -3.36 14.16 5.54
C GLU A 32 -2.83 14.45 4.12
N ILE A 33 -1.93 15.43 3.97
CA ILE A 33 -1.33 15.74 2.66
C ILE A 33 -0.48 14.56 2.16
N ILE A 34 0.30 13.93 3.05
CA ILE A 34 1.11 12.76 2.72
C ILE A 34 0.22 11.59 2.30
N ASP A 35 -0.90 11.36 2.98
CA ASP A 35 -1.88 10.34 2.61
C ASP A 35 -2.47 10.60 1.21
N ARG A 36 -2.85 11.84 0.90
CA ARG A 36 -3.33 12.23 -0.43
C ARG A 36 -2.25 12.02 -1.50
N LEU A 37 -0.99 12.33 -1.20
CA LEU A 37 0.15 12.08 -2.08
C LEU A 37 0.35 10.58 -2.33
N ALA A 38 0.28 9.74 -1.30
CA ALA A 38 0.31 8.29 -1.45
C ALA A 38 -0.84 7.80 -2.36
N ASN A 39 -2.06 8.28 -2.12
CA ASN A 39 -3.25 7.91 -2.90
C ASN A 39 -3.12 8.28 -4.39
N VAL A 40 -2.70 9.51 -4.70
CA VAL A 40 -2.51 9.92 -6.10
C VAL A 40 -1.35 9.18 -6.76
N SER A 41 -0.29 8.85 -6.03
CA SER A 41 0.80 8.03 -6.55
C SER A 41 0.33 6.60 -6.87
N VAL A 42 -0.51 5.98 -6.03
CA VAL A 42 -1.13 4.68 -6.33
C VAL A 42 -2.01 4.76 -7.57
N ALA A 43 -2.90 5.76 -7.65
CA ALA A 43 -3.79 5.94 -8.81
C ALA A 43 -3.04 6.13 -10.14
N ARG A 44 -1.79 6.61 -10.04
CA ARG A 44 -0.87 6.79 -11.18
C ARG A 44 0.08 5.64 -11.40
N GLU A 45 -0.10 4.52 -10.69
CA GLU A 45 0.75 3.33 -10.72
C GLU A 45 2.23 3.62 -10.35
N LYS A 46 2.49 4.74 -9.65
CA LYS A 46 3.80 5.12 -9.13
C LYS A 46 4.05 4.45 -7.77
N TYR A 47 4.09 3.12 -7.77
CA TYR A 47 4.07 2.33 -6.53
C TYR A 47 5.25 2.61 -5.59
N GLU A 48 6.48 2.79 -6.10
CA GLU A 48 7.63 3.12 -5.24
C GLU A 48 7.49 4.49 -4.56
N GLN A 49 6.96 5.47 -5.29
CA GLN A 49 6.71 6.80 -4.72
C GLN A 49 5.61 6.72 -3.64
N ALA A 50 4.56 5.96 -3.91
CA ALA A 50 3.48 5.74 -2.94
C ALA A 50 3.98 5.00 -1.68
N ALA A 51 4.86 4.02 -1.84
CA ALA A 51 5.49 3.32 -0.72
C ALA A 51 6.29 4.31 0.15
N GLY A 52 7.12 5.16 -0.46
CA GLY A 52 7.88 6.17 0.29
C GLY A 52 7.00 7.16 1.05
N TYR A 53 5.85 7.57 0.50
CA TYR A 53 4.91 8.41 1.23
C TYR A 53 4.27 7.68 2.42
N LEU A 54 3.92 6.40 2.28
CA LEU A 54 3.35 5.62 3.37
C LEU A 54 4.35 5.28 4.46
N GLU A 55 5.61 5.04 4.09
CA GLU A 55 6.71 4.85 5.04
C GLU A 55 6.91 6.13 5.86
N HIS A 56 6.97 7.28 5.18
CA HIS A 56 7.05 8.57 5.86
C HIS A 56 5.83 8.81 6.78
N LEU A 57 4.64 8.43 6.35
CA LEU A 57 3.42 8.56 7.15
C LEU A 57 3.48 7.70 8.43
N LEU A 58 4.01 6.48 8.33
CA LEU A 58 4.20 5.57 9.47
C LEU A 58 5.35 5.98 10.39
N ASP A 59 6.36 6.69 9.87
CA ASP A 59 7.41 7.31 10.69
C ASP A 59 6.86 8.46 11.55
N LEU A 60 5.89 9.22 11.03
CA LEU A 60 5.20 10.29 11.76
C LEU A 60 4.17 9.75 12.74
N ASP A 61 3.30 8.84 12.27
CA ASP A 61 2.28 8.17 13.07
C ASP A 61 2.28 6.65 12.77
N PRO A 62 2.93 5.84 13.63
CA PRO A 62 2.96 4.38 13.47
C PRO A 62 1.58 3.71 13.48
N ASP A 63 0.57 4.36 14.07
CA ASP A 63 -0.80 3.86 14.18
C ASP A 63 -1.72 4.48 13.12
N TYR A 64 -1.17 5.21 12.13
CA TYR A 64 -1.97 5.90 11.12
C TYR A 64 -2.91 4.91 10.42
N PRO A 65 -4.23 5.17 10.44
CA PRO A 65 -5.21 4.22 9.95
C PRO A 65 -4.93 3.83 8.50
N THR A 66 -4.97 2.54 8.21
CA THR A 66 -4.81 1.94 6.87
C THR A 66 -3.44 2.10 6.20
N ALA A 67 -2.51 2.90 6.73
CA ALA A 67 -1.20 3.11 6.07
C ALA A 67 -0.40 1.80 5.97
N LYS A 68 -0.36 1.04 7.06
CA LYS A 68 0.34 -0.25 7.15
C LYS A 68 -0.20 -1.28 6.16
N SER A 69 -1.53 -1.42 6.06
CA SER A 69 -2.17 -2.35 5.11
C SER A 69 -2.02 -1.91 3.66
N ARG A 70 -2.09 -0.60 3.39
CA ARG A 70 -1.82 -0.03 2.06
C ARG A 70 -0.35 -0.22 1.65
N LEU A 71 0.60 -0.04 2.56
CA LEU A 71 2.02 -0.27 2.29
C LEU A 71 2.28 -1.74 1.97
N ALA A 72 1.69 -2.67 2.73
CA ALA A 72 1.75 -4.10 2.42
C ALA A 72 1.22 -4.43 1.02
N PHE A 73 0.06 -3.87 0.65
CA PHE A 73 -0.50 -4.05 -0.69
C PHE A 73 0.39 -3.47 -1.79
N ILE A 74 0.97 -2.29 -1.57
CA ILE A 74 1.88 -1.65 -2.52
C ILE A 74 3.17 -2.45 -2.66
N ARG A 75 3.77 -2.93 -1.57
CA ARG A 75 4.96 -3.81 -1.62
C ARG A 75 4.65 -5.14 -2.32
N PHE A 76 3.46 -5.68 -2.12
CA PHE A 76 2.97 -6.83 -2.89
C PHE A 76 2.89 -6.54 -4.39
N GLU A 77 2.35 -5.36 -4.77
CA GLU A 77 2.26 -4.93 -6.16
C GLU A 77 3.63 -4.68 -6.79
N ILE A 78 4.58 -4.10 -6.06
CA ILE A 78 5.97 -3.95 -6.53
C ILE A 78 6.61 -5.31 -6.76
N GLY A 79 6.36 -6.26 -5.84
CA GLY A 79 6.84 -7.64 -5.96
C GLY A 79 8.24 -7.89 -5.41
N ASN A 80 8.91 -6.86 -4.88
CA ASN A 80 10.20 -6.99 -4.20
C ASN A 80 10.01 -7.77 -2.89
N LYS A 81 10.81 -8.81 -2.71
CA LYS A 81 10.66 -9.74 -1.58
C LYS A 81 11.00 -9.10 -0.24
N GLU A 82 12.19 -8.50 -0.12
CA GLU A 82 12.69 -8.00 1.16
C GLU A 82 11.76 -6.93 1.78
N PRO A 83 11.39 -5.85 1.08
CA PRO A 83 10.47 -4.86 1.65
C PRO A 83 9.09 -5.41 1.97
N PHE A 84 8.64 -6.43 1.23
CA PHE A 84 7.37 -7.10 1.52
C PHE A 84 7.46 -7.95 2.79
N ASP A 85 8.54 -8.72 2.97
CA ASP A 85 8.73 -9.54 4.16
C ASP A 85 8.89 -8.65 5.42
N GLU A 86 9.62 -7.53 5.33
CA GLU A 86 9.78 -6.55 6.43
C GLU A 86 8.44 -5.99 6.92
N ILE A 87 7.55 -5.59 6.01
CA ILE A 87 6.24 -5.07 6.41
C ILE A 87 5.35 -6.18 6.98
N MET A 88 5.47 -7.43 6.49
CA MET A 88 4.73 -8.57 7.03
C MET A 88 5.16 -8.95 8.45
N GLU A 89 6.44 -8.76 8.79
CA GLU A 89 6.94 -9.02 10.14
C GLU A 89 6.31 -8.10 11.18
N GLN A 90 5.93 -6.88 10.79
CA GLN A 90 5.27 -5.92 11.68
C GLN A 90 3.80 -6.28 11.94
N PHE A 91 3.17 -7.13 11.12
CA PHE A 91 1.74 -7.44 11.24
C PHE A 91 1.48 -8.40 12.41
N SER A 92 0.38 -8.16 13.12
CA SER A 92 -0.21 -9.17 14.01
C SER A 92 -0.74 -10.36 13.20
N ASP A 93 -0.99 -11.49 13.87
CA ASP A 93 -1.53 -12.67 13.20
C ASP A 93 -2.93 -12.43 12.63
N ASP A 94 -3.72 -11.54 13.24
CA ASP A 94 -5.05 -11.14 12.73
C ASP A 94 -4.92 -10.23 11.50
N GLU A 95 -3.97 -9.30 11.51
CA GLU A 95 -3.68 -8.45 10.35
C GLU A 95 -3.17 -9.29 9.16
N LEU A 96 -2.27 -10.26 9.40
CA LEU A 96 -1.79 -11.18 8.36
C LEU A 96 -2.94 -12.00 7.78
N ARG A 97 -3.85 -12.47 8.62
CA ARG A 97 -5.03 -13.22 8.18
C ARG A 97 -5.97 -12.37 7.35
N ALA A 98 -6.26 -11.15 7.78
CA ALA A 98 -7.07 -10.19 7.02
C ALA A 98 -6.44 -9.88 5.66
N LEU A 99 -5.14 -9.64 5.63
CA LEU A 99 -4.42 -9.41 4.37
C LEU A 99 -4.45 -10.63 3.46
N LEU A 100 -4.31 -11.84 4.00
CA LEU A 100 -4.38 -13.08 3.23
C LEU A 100 -5.76 -13.25 2.57
N HIS A 101 -6.86 -12.94 3.27
CA HIS A 101 -8.19 -12.92 2.65
C HIS A 101 -8.26 -11.93 1.47
N ILE A 102 -7.75 -10.71 1.65
CA ILE A 102 -7.77 -9.67 0.60
C ILE A 102 -6.94 -10.10 -0.62
N ILE A 103 -5.71 -10.55 -0.42
CA ILE A 103 -4.78 -10.88 -1.52
C ILE A 103 -5.19 -12.15 -2.25
N SER A 104 -5.67 -13.16 -1.51
CA SER A 104 -6.05 -14.44 -2.11
C SER A 104 -7.39 -14.38 -2.85
N GLY A 105 -8.23 -13.38 -2.55
CA GLY A 105 -9.54 -13.19 -3.18
C GLY A 105 -10.55 -14.29 -2.85
N TYR A 106 -10.26 -15.13 -1.86
CA TYR A 106 -11.16 -16.20 -1.43
C TYR A 106 -11.93 -15.77 -0.19
N GLU A 107 -13.16 -15.30 -0.39
CA GLU A 107 -14.07 -14.93 0.70
C GLU A 107 -14.46 -16.15 1.56
N ASP A 108 -14.46 -17.36 0.98
CA ASP A 108 -14.95 -18.59 1.63
C ASP A 108 -13.85 -19.47 2.24
N VAL A 109 -12.57 -19.11 2.12
CA VAL A 109 -11.48 -19.94 2.65
C VAL A 109 -11.22 -19.61 4.11
N ASP A 110 -11.47 -20.57 5.00
CA ASP A 110 -11.17 -20.43 6.42
C ASP A 110 -9.66 -20.53 6.69
N PHE A 111 -9.05 -19.41 7.08
CA PHE A 111 -7.65 -19.33 7.51
C PHE A 111 -7.49 -19.38 9.04
N SER A 112 -8.54 -19.64 9.82
CA SER A 112 -8.48 -19.67 11.30
C SER A 112 -7.42 -20.65 11.83
N GLY A 113 -7.27 -21.81 11.18
CA GLY A 113 -6.29 -22.83 11.56
C GLY A 113 -4.84 -22.56 11.12
N TYR A 114 -4.56 -21.43 10.47
CA TYR A 114 -3.20 -21.12 9.98
C TYR A 114 -2.37 -20.49 11.10
N ASN A 115 -1.16 -21.01 11.30
CA ASN A 115 -0.15 -20.33 12.11
C ASN A 115 0.57 -19.25 11.28
N ARG A 116 1.29 -18.35 11.97
CA ARG A 116 2.03 -17.25 11.36
C ARG A 116 2.90 -17.68 10.18
N GLN A 117 3.72 -18.72 10.37
CA GLN A 117 4.61 -19.22 9.33
C GLN A 117 3.85 -19.62 8.06
N LYS A 118 2.73 -20.34 8.22
CA LYS A 118 1.90 -20.76 7.08
C LYS A 118 1.26 -19.57 6.37
N MET A 119 0.82 -18.54 7.11
CA MET A 119 0.29 -17.31 6.51
C MET A 119 1.35 -16.58 5.68
N LEU A 120 2.56 -16.40 6.24
CA LEU A 120 3.68 -15.74 5.54
C LEU A 120 4.10 -16.49 4.27
N ILE A 121 4.12 -17.83 4.30
CA ILE A 121 4.39 -18.65 3.11
C ILE A 121 3.33 -18.38 2.02
N ARG A 122 2.04 -18.40 2.37
CA ARG A 122 0.97 -18.16 1.38
C ARG A 122 0.99 -16.75 0.80
N LEU A 123 1.28 -15.74 1.62
CA LEU A 123 1.43 -14.36 1.17
C LEU A 123 2.61 -14.21 0.20
N ASN A 124 3.73 -14.88 0.50
CA ASN A 124 4.89 -14.94 -0.38
C ASN A 124 4.58 -15.65 -1.72
N GLU A 125 3.91 -16.81 -1.68
CA GLU A 125 3.47 -17.53 -2.88
C GLU A 125 2.55 -16.66 -3.74
N ALA A 126 1.61 -15.94 -3.13
CA ALA A 126 0.73 -15.02 -3.84
C ALA A 126 1.52 -13.88 -4.52
N ARG A 127 2.53 -13.32 -3.84
CA ARG A 127 3.40 -12.26 -4.41
C ARG A 127 4.20 -12.80 -5.59
N GLU A 128 4.80 -13.98 -5.46
CA GLU A 128 5.55 -14.61 -6.55
C GLU A 128 4.66 -14.85 -7.77
N ASN A 129 3.45 -15.37 -7.56
CA ASN A 129 2.46 -15.52 -8.63
C ASN A 129 2.13 -14.17 -9.28
N ARG A 130 1.93 -13.11 -8.49
CA ARG A 130 1.67 -11.75 -9.01
C ARG A 130 2.80 -11.25 -9.91
N VAL A 131 4.05 -11.43 -9.49
CA VAL A 131 5.25 -11.06 -10.28
C VAL A 131 5.33 -11.87 -11.57
N LEU A 132 5.12 -13.19 -11.51
CA LEU A 132 5.11 -14.05 -12.68
C LEU A 132 4.06 -13.59 -13.71
N PHE A 133 2.82 -13.33 -13.29
CA PHE A 133 1.77 -12.86 -14.20
C PHE A 133 2.07 -11.48 -14.80
N LYS A 134 2.74 -10.58 -14.06
CA LYS A 134 3.19 -9.29 -14.63
C LYS A 134 4.23 -9.49 -15.72
N ASN A 135 5.14 -10.45 -15.55
CA ASN A 135 6.21 -10.73 -16.49
C ASN A 135 5.76 -11.51 -17.75
N ILE A 136 4.61 -12.18 -17.71
CA ILE A 136 4.05 -12.96 -18.83
C ILE A 136 3.23 -12.08 -19.81
N LYS A 137 2.95 -10.81 -19.50
CA LYS A 137 2.27 -9.89 -20.43
C LYS A 137 3.20 -9.47 -21.58
N TYR A 138 3.46 -10.38 -22.52
CA TYR A 138 4.08 -10.16 -23.84
C TYR A 138 3.48 -11.09 -24.88
#